data_AF-A0A1X6YG92-F1
#
_entry.id   AF-A0A1X6YG92-F1
#
_cell.length_a   1.000
_cell.length_b   1.000
_cell.length_c   1.000
_cell.angle_alpha   90.00
_cell.angle_beta   90.00
_cell.angle_gamma   90.00
#
_symmetry.space_group_name_H-M   'P 1'
#
loop_
_entity.id
_entity.type
_entity.pdbx_description
1 polymer ?
#
loop_
_entity_poly.entity_id
_entity_poly.type
_entity_poly.pdbx_seq_one_letter_code
_entity_poly.pdbx_strand_id
1 'polypeptide(L)'
;MTEQRSLSKLMRREHLGVTKMLGYTLTLGDYEDWARFSDFLAARASDEVRAALAWAALRSLEEPLAEAVAATVLGSSDGPLPAFLDPMSDARFWASVASRRELKAYASAAFEALCIRDQSAFLDHFGEGRAAA
;
A
#
# COMPACT_ATOMS: atom_id res chain seq x y z
N MET A 1 -14.03 25.38 -43.60
CA MET A 1 -14.07 24.04 -42.98
C MET A 1 -12.82 23.89 -42.13
N THR A 2 -12.96 23.98 -40.82
CA THR A 2 -11.82 23.85 -39.89
C THR A 2 -11.36 22.40 -39.91
N GLU A 3 -10.15 22.11 -40.42
CA GLU A 3 -9.56 20.77 -40.34
C GLU A 3 -9.55 20.33 -38.87
N GLN A 4 -10.33 19.30 -38.57
CA GLN A 4 -10.34 18.70 -37.24
C GLN A 4 -9.04 17.91 -37.07
N ARG A 5 -7.99 18.59 -36.59
CA ARG A 5 -6.74 17.93 -36.21
C ARG A 5 -7.08 16.88 -35.15
N SER A 6 -6.95 15.60 -35.51
CA SER A 6 -7.13 14.51 -34.56
C SER A 6 -6.13 14.71 -33.43
N LEU A 7 -6.60 14.91 -32.19
CA LEU A 7 -5.79 15.04 -30.98
C LEU A 7 -4.73 13.94 -30.89
N SER A 8 -5.05 12.74 -31.38
CA SER A 8 -4.13 11.61 -31.44
C SER A 8 -2.83 11.89 -32.21
N LYS A 9 -2.86 12.74 -33.25
CA LYS A 9 -1.68 13.13 -34.04
C LYS A 9 -0.76 14.13 -33.31
N LEU A 10 -1.27 14.78 -32.27
CA LEU A 10 -0.57 15.78 -31.47
C LEU A 10 -0.03 15.22 -30.15
N MET A 11 -0.49 14.04 -29.73
CA MET A 11 -0.09 13.40 -28.49
C MET A 11 1.25 12.68 -28.65
N ARG A 12 2.08 12.75 -27.60
CA ARG A 12 3.25 11.87 -27.47
C ARG A 12 2.80 10.41 -27.53
N ARG A 13 3.65 9.54 -28.09
CA ARG A 13 3.34 8.12 -28.25
C ARG A 13 2.94 7.44 -26.93
N GLU A 14 3.63 7.80 -25.86
CA GLU A 14 3.30 7.41 -24.49
C GLU A 14 1.86 7.78 -24.12
N HIS A 15 1.50 9.06 -24.22
CA HIS A 15 0.18 9.56 -23.84
C HIS A 15 -0.92 8.86 -24.64
N LEU A 16 -0.71 8.70 -25.96
CA LEU A 16 -1.66 8.01 -26.83
C LEU A 16 -1.82 6.53 -26.42
N GLY A 17 -0.74 5.87 -26.00
CA GLY A 17 -0.77 4.51 -25.49
C GLY A 17 -1.57 4.40 -24.20
N VAL A 18 -1.31 5.28 -23.23
CA VAL A 18 -2.02 5.33 -21.94
C VAL A 18 -3.52 5.56 -22.16
N THR A 19 -3.90 6.54 -22.98
CA THR A 19 -5.33 6.82 -23.26
C THR A 19 -6.05 5.64 -23.90
N LYS A 20 -5.41 4.94 -24.84
CA LYS A 20 -5.99 3.75 -25.48
C LYS A 20 -6.15 2.60 -24.49
N MET A 21 -5.10 2.31 -23.72
CA MET A 21 -5.13 1.21 -22.76
C MET A 21 -6.18 1.47 -21.68
N LEU A 22 -6.27 2.70 -21.17
CA LEU A 22 -7.31 3.10 -20.23
C LEU A 22 -8.72 2.90 -20.84
N GLY A 23 -8.91 3.26 -22.11
CA GLY A 23 -10.17 3.01 -22.81
C GLY A 23 -10.56 1.53 -22.87
N TYR A 24 -9.60 0.64 -23.14
CA TYR A 24 -9.85 -0.80 -23.12
C TYR A 24 -10.17 -1.31 -21.71
N THR A 25 -9.38 -0.93 -20.70
CA THR A 25 -9.59 -1.30 -19.30
C THR A 25 -10.96 -0.85 -18.80
N LEU A 26 -11.40 0.36 -19.16
CA LEU A 26 -12.75 0.85 -18.82
C LEU A 26 -13.87 0.10 -19.54
N THR A 27 -13.62 -0.39 -20.76
CA THR A 27 -14.62 -1.12 -21.56
C THR A 27 -14.84 -2.53 -21.03
N LEU A 28 -13.78 -3.20 -20.57
CA LEU A 28 -13.84 -4.56 -20.03
C LEU A 28 -14.23 -4.58 -18.55
N GLY A 29 -13.72 -3.62 -17.77
CA GLY A 29 -14.21 -3.29 -16.43
C GLY A 29 -13.90 -4.29 -15.32
N ASP A 30 -13.11 -5.34 -15.58
CA ASP A 30 -12.74 -6.33 -14.57
C ASP A 30 -11.45 -5.95 -13.82
N TYR A 31 -11.23 -6.58 -12.67
CA TYR A 31 -10.06 -6.31 -11.82
C TYR A 31 -8.74 -6.72 -12.50
N GLU A 32 -8.77 -7.76 -13.33
CA GLU A 32 -7.57 -8.27 -14.02
C GLU A 32 -7.08 -7.26 -15.07
N ASP A 33 -7.98 -6.56 -15.74
CA ASP A 33 -7.67 -5.53 -16.72
C ASP A 33 -7.13 -4.25 -16.08
N TRP A 34 -7.55 -3.93 -14.86
CA TRP A 34 -6.90 -2.89 -14.07
C TRP A 34 -5.48 -3.28 -13.65
N ALA A 35 -5.23 -4.55 -13.32
CA ALA A 35 -3.88 -5.05 -13.06
C ALA A 35 -3.00 -4.99 -14.33
N ARG A 36 -3.52 -5.44 -15.48
CA ARG A 36 -2.83 -5.31 -16.78
C ARG A 36 -2.56 -3.86 -17.17
N PHE A 37 -3.47 -2.94 -16.83
CA PHE A 37 -3.24 -1.51 -17.03
C PHE A 37 -2.08 -0.99 -16.19
N SER A 38 -1.99 -1.42 -14.92
CA SER A 38 -0.85 -1.10 -14.06
C SER A 38 0.48 -1.60 -14.65
N ASP A 39 0.52 -2.85 -15.13
CA ASP A 39 1.70 -3.43 -15.78
C ASP A 39 2.08 -2.66 -17.07
N PHE A 40 1.08 -2.28 -17.86
CA PHE A 40 1.28 -1.45 -19.05
C PHE A 40 1.87 -0.08 -18.69
N LEU A 41 1.34 0.60 -17.66
CA LEU A 41 1.85 1.88 -17.18
C LEU A 41 3.30 1.74 -16.73
N ALA A 42 3.64 0.70 -15.97
CA ALA A 42 5.00 0.44 -15.53
C ALA A 42 5.98 0.22 -16.70
N ALA A 43 5.53 -0.39 -17.79
CA ALA A 43 6.36 -0.65 -18.96
C ALA A 43 6.46 0.52 -19.95
N ARG A 44 5.48 1.43 -19.98
CA ARG A 44 5.28 2.37 -21.10
C ARG A 44 5.13 3.84 -20.71
N ALA A 45 4.85 4.15 -19.45
CA ALA A 45 4.70 5.51 -18.96
C ALA A 45 5.88 5.93 -18.08
N SER A 46 6.20 7.23 -18.08
CA SER A 46 7.20 7.80 -17.18
C SER A 46 6.70 7.82 -15.74
N ASP A 47 7.62 7.90 -14.79
CA ASP A 47 7.28 7.98 -13.36
C ASP A 47 6.45 9.23 -13.06
N GLU A 48 6.70 10.35 -13.76
CA GLU A 48 5.89 11.57 -13.62
C GLU A 48 4.44 11.36 -14.06
N VAL A 49 4.21 10.68 -15.19
CA VAL A 49 2.85 10.38 -15.68
C VAL A 49 2.15 9.43 -14.73
N ARG A 50 2.85 8.39 -14.25
CA ARG A 50 2.31 7.41 -13.29
C ARG A 50 1.92 8.09 -11.97
N ALA A 51 2.79 8.93 -11.42
CA ALA A 51 2.54 9.66 -10.18
C ALA A 51 1.37 10.64 -10.34
N ALA A 52 1.31 11.40 -11.43
CA ALA A 52 0.22 12.34 -11.69
C ALA A 52 -1.13 11.63 -11.86
N LEU A 53 -1.15 10.47 -12.52
CA LEU A 53 -2.37 9.67 -12.69
C LEU A 53 -2.85 9.09 -11.36
N ALA A 54 -1.95 8.52 -10.55
CA ALA A 54 -2.28 7.99 -9.23
C ALA A 54 -2.81 9.09 -8.31
N TRP A 55 -2.16 10.26 -8.29
CA TRP A 55 -2.61 11.42 -7.54
C TRP A 55 -3.99 11.91 -7.98
N ALA A 56 -4.23 12.02 -9.29
CA ALA A 56 -5.51 12.48 -9.82
C ALA A 56 -6.65 11.51 -9.49
N ALA A 57 -6.38 10.20 -9.56
CA ALA A 57 -7.32 9.16 -9.17
C ALA A 57 -7.65 9.24 -7.68
N LEU A 58 -6.64 9.28 -6.80
CA LEU A 58 -6.85 9.36 -5.34
C LEU A 58 -7.58 10.65 -4.92
N ARG A 59 -7.21 11.80 -5.50
CA ARG A 59 -7.87 13.09 -5.23
C ARG A 59 -9.36 13.12 -5.63
N SER A 60 -9.78 12.24 -6.54
CA SER A 60 -11.18 12.16 -6.97
C SER A 60 -12.10 11.38 -6.02
N LEU A 61 -11.54 10.73 -5.00
CA LEU A 61 -12.26 9.91 -4.02
C LEU A 61 -12.52 10.71 -2.74
N GLU A 62 -13.54 10.32 -1.98
CA GLU A 62 -13.69 10.77 -0.59
C GLU A 62 -12.57 10.19 0.29
N GLU A 63 -12.20 10.93 1.34
CA GLU A 63 -11.06 10.62 2.21
C GLU A 63 -11.01 9.16 2.69
N PRO A 64 -12.10 8.56 3.25
CA PRO A 64 -12.05 7.16 3.70
C PRO A 64 -11.80 6.15 2.57
N LEU A 65 -12.29 6.44 1.36
CA LEU A 65 -12.11 5.56 0.22
C LEU A 65 -10.71 5.73 -0.40
N ALA A 66 -10.19 6.95 -0.44
CA ALA A 66 -8.83 7.24 -0.87
C ALA A 66 -7.81 6.52 0.01
N GLU A 67 -7.99 6.57 1.33
CA GLU A 67 -7.16 5.87 2.31
C GLU A 67 -7.24 4.36 2.16
N ALA A 68 -8.45 3.80 2.03
CA ALA A 68 -8.64 2.36 1.86
C ALA A 68 -7.93 1.85 0.59
N VAL A 69 -8.09 2.55 -0.54
CA VAL A 69 -7.40 2.22 -1.79
C VAL A 69 -5.88 2.32 -1.63
N ALA A 70 -5.38 3.40 -1.03
CA ALA A 70 -3.94 3.57 -0.77
C ALA A 70 -3.39 2.43 0.10
N ALA A 71 -4.11 2.02 1.15
CA ALA A 71 -3.72 0.91 2.01
C ALA A 71 -3.63 -0.43 1.26
N THR A 72 -4.54 -0.70 0.31
CA THR A 72 -4.47 -1.93 -0.52
C THR A 72 -3.24 -2.00 -1.41
N VAL A 73 -2.67 -0.85 -1.80
CA VAL A 73 -1.53 -0.75 -2.71
C VAL A 73 -0.20 -0.64 -1.95
N LEU A 74 -0.18 0.16 -0.89
CA LEU A 74 1.02 0.44 -0.10
C LEU A 74 1.31 -0.66 0.94
N GLY A 75 0.30 -1.43 1.33
CA GLY A 75 0.30 -2.16 2.59
C GLY A 75 0.15 -1.15 3.73
N SER A 76 -0.87 -1.31 4.58
CA SER A 76 -1.06 -0.45 5.75
C SER A 76 0.22 -0.36 6.59
N SER A 77 0.64 0.85 6.96
CA SER A 77 1.13 1.14 8.32
C SER A 77 1.59 2.60 8.45
N ASP A 78 0.65 3.53 8.69
CA ASP A 78 0.95 4.49 9.76
C ASP A 78 1.06 3.65 11.04
N GLY A 79 2.20 3.76 11.72
CA GLY A 79 2.59 2.85 12.80
C GLY A 79 1.58 2.78 13.95
N PRO A 80 1.83 1.90 14.94
CA PRO A 80 0.88 1.64 16.01
C PRO A 80 0.47 2.93 16.73
N LEU A 81 -0.83 3.24 16.69
CA LEU A 81 -1.42 4.34 17.45
C LEU A 81 -1.31 4.08 18.97
N PRO A 82 -1.33 5.11 19.82
CA PRO A 82 -1.34 4.95 21.27
C PRO A 82 -2.47 4.02 21.72
N ALA A 83 -2.17 3.09 22.62
CA ALA A 83 -3.19 2.20 23.19
C ALA A 83 -4.26 3.01 23.94
N PHE A 84 -5.54 2.68 23.73
CA PHE A 84 -6.64 3.43 24.34
C PHE A 84 -7.12 2.82 25.67
N LEU A 85 -7.39 1.51 25.70
CA LEU A 85 -7.96 0.81 26.88
C LEU A 85 -7.18 -0.45 27.29
N ASP A 86 -6.86 -1.32 26.33
CA ASP A 86 -6.05 -2.53 26.58
C ASP A 86 -4.83 -2.54 25.63
N PRO A 87 -3.63 -2.25 26.15
CA PRO A 87 -2.41 -2.27 25.35
C PRO A 87 -2.16 -3.60 24.62
N MET A 88 -2.61 -4.73 25.17
CA MET A 88 -2.38 -6.04 24.56
C MET A 88 -3.36 -6.35 23.42
N SER A 89 -4.64 -5.98 23.54
CA SER A 89 -5.59 -6.11 22.43
C SER A 89 -5.15 -5.26 21.24
N ASP A 90 -4.72 -4.04 21.50
CA ASP A 90 -4.30 -3.09 20.46
C ASP A 90 -3.01 -3.58 19.80
N ALA A 91 -2.03 -4.04 20.58
CA ALA A 91 -0.80 -4.65 20.06
C ALA A 91 -1.08 -5.88 19.18
N ARG A 92 -2.06 -6.72 19.55
CA ARG A 92 -2.47 -7.89 18.74
C ARG A 92 -3.14 -7.48 17.43
N PHE A 93 -4.00 -6.46 17.45
CA PHE A 93 -4.61 -5.91 16.25
C PHE A 93 -3.52 -5.40 15.29
N TRP A 94 -2.61 -4.55 15.76
CA TRP A 94 -1.49 -4.04 14.95
C TRP A 94 -0.59 -5.16 14.42
N ALA A 95 -0.29 -6.18 15.25
CA ALA A 95 0.49 -7.33 14.80
C ALA A 95 -0.23 -8.16 13.71
N SER A 96 -1.56 -8.17 13.68
CA SER A 96 -2.34 -8.92 12.67
C SER A 96 -2.32 -8.29 11.28
N VAL A 97 -2.10 -6.98 11.19
CA VAL A 97 -2.09 -6.20 9.94
C VAL A 97 -0.67 -5.77 9.50
N ALA A 98 0.33 -5.91 10.38
CA ALA A 98 1.71 -5.54 10.10
C ALA A 98 2.41 -6.50 9.13
N SER A 99 3.27 -5.95 8.28
CA SER A 99 4.17 -6.75 7.43
C SER A 99 5.21 -7.50 8.29
N ARG A 100 5.81 -8.54 7.71
CA ARG A 100 6.91 -9.28 8.36
C ARG A 100 8.09 -8.38 8.76
N ARG A 101 8.35 -7.31 8.00
CA ARG A 101 9.42 -6.36 8.29
C ARG A 101 9.07 -5.51 9.52
N GLU A 102 7.85 -5.01 9.58
CA GLU A 102 7.33 -4.23 10.71
C GLU A 102 7.26 -5.07 11.99
N LEU A 103 6.75 -6.31 11.92
CA LEU A 103 6.72 -7.21 13.07
C LEU A 103 8.10 -7.38 13.72
N LYS A 104 9.15 -7.57 12.91
CA LYS A 104 10.52 -7.68 13.42
C LYS A 104 11.00 -6.36 14.03
N ALA A 105 10.75 -5.24 13.37
CA ALA A 105 11.16 -3.92 13.85
C ALA A 105 10.47 -3.58 15.19
N TYR A 106 9.15 -3.76 15.26
CA TYR A 106 8.35 -3.47 16.46
C TYR A 106 8.73 -4.39 17.62
N ALA A 107 8.89 -5.69 17.38
CA ALA A 107 9.30 -6.62 18.41
C ALA A 107 10.70 -6.28 18.97
N SER A 108 11.67 -6.01 18.10
CA SER A 108 13.03 -5.64 18.51
C SER A 108 13.05 -4.33 19.31
N ALA A 109 12.42 -3.28 18.78
CA ALA A 109 12.40 -1.97 19.44
C ALA A 109 11.67 -2.03 20.79
N ALA A 110 10.54 -2.74 20.88
CA ALA A 110 9.80 -2.90 22.12
C ALA A 110 10.61 -3.69 23.17
N PHE A 111 11.29 -4.76 22.76
CA PHE A 111 12.14 -5.56 23.66
C PHE A 111 13.34 -4.77 24.17
N GLU A 112 14.05 -4.05 23.28
CA GLU A 112 15.20 -3.22 23.64
C GLU A 112 14.86 -2.08 24.61
N ALA A 113 13.62 -1.57 24.55
CA ALA A 113 13.14 -0.51 25.44
C ALA A 113 12.79 -1.00 26.87
N LEU A 114 12.65 -2.31 27.09
CA LEU A 114 12.39 -2.87 28.42
C LEU A 114 13.63 -2.76 29.32
N CYS A 115 13.42 -2.70 30.64
CA CYS A 115 14.54 -2.79 31.58
C CYS A 115 15.11 -4.23 31.61
N ILE A 116 16.35 -4.41 32.06
CA ILE A 116 17.05 -5.72 32.06
C ILE A 116 16.24 -6.81 32.78
N ARG A 117 15.56 -6.45 33.88
CA ARG A 117 14.69 -7.37 34.62
C ARG A 117 13.53 -7.86 33.76
N ASP A 118 12.86 -6.96 33.06
CA ASP A 118 11.71 -7.27 32.23
C ASP A 118 12.12 -7.98 30.93
N GLN A 119 13.29 -7.66 30.36
CA GLN A 119 13.87 -8.42 29.25
C GLN A 119 14.09 -9.89 29.63
N SER A 120 14.64 -10.14 30.83
CA SER A 120 14.87 -11.51 31.31
C SER A 120 13.56 -12.26 31.51
N ALA A 121 12.57 -11.63 32.17
CA ALA A 121 11.24 -12.22 32.36
C ALA A 121 10.53 -12.49 31.02
N PHE A 122 10.69 -11.61 30.03
CA PHE A 122 10.16 -11.79 28.68
C PHE A 122 10.81 -13.01 28.00
N LEU A 123 12.13 -13.16 28.09
CA LEU A 123 12.83 -14.31 27.54
C LEU A 123 12.43 -15.63 28.22
N ASP A 124 12.25 -15.64 29.54
CA ASP A 124 11.80 -16.82 30.29
C ASP A 124 10.41 -17.27 29.81
N HIS A 125 9.47 -16.33 29.66
CA HIS A 125 8.12 -16.61 29.18
C HIS A 125 8.10 -17.28 27.78
N PHE A 126 8.96 -16.85 26.85
CA PHE A 126 9.08 -17.46 25.52
C PHE A 126 10.01 -18.69 25.50
N GLY A 127 10.86 -18.87 26.50
CA GLY A 127 11.74 -20.02 26.69
C GLY A 127 10.98 -21.26 27.15
N GLU A 128 10.01 -21.08 28.07
CA GLU A 128 9.15 -22.16 28.57
C GLU A 128 8.34 -22.84 27.44
N GLY A 129 7.90 -22.09 26.42
CA GLY A 129 7.18 -22.63 25.26
C GLY A 129 8.03 -23.42 24.26
N ARG A 130 9.37 -23.25 24.26
CA ARG A 130 10.30 -24.03 23.40
C ARG A 130 10.82 -25.31 24.03
N ALA A 131 10.67 -25.47 25.35
CA ALA A 131 11.01 -26.70 26.06
C ALA A 131 9.86 -27.73 26.06
N ALA A 132 8.65 -27.32 25.65
CA ALA A 132 7.45 -28.15 25.64
C ALA A 132 6.97 -28.58 24.23
N ALA A 133 7.71 -28.25 23.17
CA ALA A 133 7.44 -28.62 21.77
C ALA A 133 8.63 -29.38 21.17
#